data_AF-A0A2G8KF89-F1
#
_entry.id   AF-A0A2G8KF89-F1
#
_cell.length_a   1.000
_cell.length_b   1.000
_cell.length_c   1.000
_cell.angle_alpha   90.00
_cell.angle_beta   90.00
_cell.angle_gamma   90.00
#
_symmetry.space_group_name_H-M   'P 1'
#
loop_
_entity.id
_entity.type
_entity.pdbx_description
1 polymer ?
#
loop_
_entity_poly.entity_id
_entity_poly.type
_entity_poly.pdbx_seq_one_letter_code
_entity_poly.pdbx_strand_id
1 'polypeptide(L)'
;MTAEIMLLTSIDDVIARDSYHLTEGRINKDIDHLCAASRVSHQFRLNRNKYRDTDMVDVKLKVSQHEKNQTALILQSKVKNILLSPESQEILFRELHTDLHKYEKLRRDIAKLLDKQHCQKLGVYFELKPAENKTIQTAAESGKMLMKILDERELIMPDRMIGMYEGLKAIHFKRWQDLVWSTLVHHRRRMGRKTRRKR
;
A
#
# COMPACT_ATOMS: atom_id res chain seq x y z
N MET A 1 -38.30 33.18 6.92
CA MET A 1 -37.46 32.47 7.91
C MET A 1 -36.93 31.24 7.20
N THR A 2 -35.79 31.38 6.53
CA THR A 2 -35.16 30.34 5.70
C THR A 2 -34.24 29.54 6.61
N ALA A 3 -34.55 28.28 6.85
CA ALA A 3 -33.69 27.37 7.61
C ALA A 3 -32.61 26.83 6.67
N GLU A 4 -31.37 27.27 6.86
CA GLU A 4 -30.20 26.68 6.18
C GLU A 4 -29.81 25.38 6.88
N ILE A 5 -30.25 24.26 6.34
CA ILE A 5 -29.85 22.94 6.83
C ILE A 5 -28.59 22.50 6.10
N MET A 6 -27.42 22.82 6.67
CA MET A 6 -26.13 22.34 6.15
C MET A 6 -25.91 20.87 6.50
N LEU A 7 -25.57 20.00 5.53
CA LEU A 7 -25.07 18.66 5.85
C LEU A 7 -23.54 18.70 5.98
N LEU A 8 -23.07 18.38 7.17
CA LEU A 8 -21.67 18.31 7.56
C LEU A 8 -21.17 16.89 7.41
N THR A 9 -20.34 16.69 6.39
CA THR A 9 -19.52 15.49 6.28
C THR A 9 -18.12 15.84 6.79
N SER A 10 -17.73 15.25 7.91
CA SER A 10 -16.39 15.43 8.47
C SER A 10 -15.78 14.07 8.78
N ILE A 11 -14.53 13.88 8.36
CA ILE A 11 -13.71 12.83 8.97
C ILE A 11 -13.10 13.48 10.19
N ASP A 12 -13.82 13.37 11.31
CA ASP A 12 -13.43 14.00 12.58
C ASP A 12 -12.11 13.44 13.11
N ASP A 13 -11.78 12.19 12.77
CA ASP A 13 -10.54 11.56 13.22
C ASP A 13 -10.07 10.50 12.23
N VAL A 14 -8.86 10.70 11.69
CA VAL A 14 -8.01 9.57 11.32
C VAL A 14 -7.16 9.31 12.54
N ILE A 15 -7.60 8.40 13.42
CA ILE A 15 -6.80 7.93 14.56
C ILE A 15 -5.74 6.96 14.03
N ALA A 16 -4.90 7.44 13.14
CA ALA A 16 -3.62 6.83 12.87
C ALA A 16 -2.60 7.74 13.54
N ARG A 17 -2.40 7.54 14.86
CA ARG A 17 -1.32 8.12 15.66
C ARG A 17 -0.17 8.61 14.77
N ASP A 18 -0.08 9.92 14.57
CA ASP A 18 0.97 10.65 13.85
C ASP A 18 1.29 10.28 12.39
N SER A 19 0.56 9.34 11.76
CA SER A 19 1.02 8.64 10.57
C SER A 19 0.32 9.02 9.27
N TYR A 20 -0.88 9.60 9.33
CA TYR A 20 -1.64 10.07 8.17
C TYR A 20 -2.29 11.41 8.47
N HIS A 21 -2.38 12.28 7.48
CA HIS A 21 -3.16 13.51 7.55
C HIS A 21 -4.20 13.55 6.43
N LEU A 22 -5.37 14.10 6.74
CA LEU A 22 -6.37 14.47 5.75
C LEU A 22 -5.88 15.70 5.00
N THR A 23 -6.01 15.65 3.68
CA THR A 23 -5.75 16.85 2.85
C THR A 23 -6.91 17.83 2.95
N GLU A 24 -8.13 17.31 3.18
CA GLU A 24 -9.35 18.09 3.32
C GLU A 24 -10.30 17.30 4.24
N GLY A 25 -10.57 17.81 5.44
CA GLY A 25 -11.21 17.05 6.52
C GLY A 25 -12.72 17.29 6.70
N ARG A 26 -13.27 18.31 6.05
CA ARG A 26 -14.64 18.78 6.29
C ARG A 26 -15.25 19.35 5.01
N ILE A 27 -16.43 18.85 4.66
CA ILE A 27 -17.15 19.28 3.46
C ILE A 27 -18.61 19.49 3.82
N ASN A 28 -19.09 20.65 3.38
CA ASN A 28 -20.49 21.05 3.51
C ASN A 28 -21.16 20.85 2.15
N LYS A 29 -22.30 20.16 2.13
CA LYS A 29 -23.14 20.03 0.94
C LYS A 29 -24.51 20.63 1.21
N ASP A 30 -25.02 21.32 0.20
CA ASP A 30 -26.36 21.90 0.20
C ASP A 30 -27.40 20.78 0.10
N ILE A 31 -28.50 20.94 0.83
CA ILE A 31 -29.62 20.02 0.86
C ILE A 31 -30.32 19.97 -0.50
N ASP A 32 -30.42 21.10 -1.20
CA ASP A 32 -31.05 21.15 -2.52
C ASP A 32 -30.28 20.29 -3.53
N HIS A 33 -28.95 20.29 -3.43
CA HIS A 33 -28.08 19.44 -4.23
C HIS A 33 -28.22 17.96 -3.88
N LEU A 34 -28.41 17.63 -2.60
CA LEU A 34 -28.59 16.25 -2.15
C LEU A 34 -29.98 15.70 -2.50
N CYS A 35 -31.01 16.53 -2.49
CA CYS A 35 -32.38 16.18 -2.87
C CYS A 35 -32.54 16.05 -4.39
N ALA A 36 -31.82 16.86 -5.17
CA ALA A 36 -31.84 16.80 -6.63
C ALA A 36 -31.02 15.63 -7.21
N ALA A 37 -29.99 15.18 -6.50
CA ALA A 37 -29.15 14.07 -6.94
C ALA A 37 -29.71 12.72 -6.48
N SER A 38 -29.91 11.78 -7.41
CA SER A 38 -30.37 10.42 -7.07
C SER A 38 -29.38 9.66 -6.18
N ARG A 39 -28.09 10.01 -6.24
CA ARG A 39 -27.00 9.52 -5.38
C ARG A 39 -25.89 10.58 -5.30
N VAL A 40 -25.33 10.80 -4.12
CA VAL A 40 -24.14 11.65 -3.92
C VAL A 40 -23.03 10.84 -3.29
N SER A 41 -21.85 10.87 -3.92
CA SER A 41 -20.63 10.23 -3.42
C SER A 41 -19.55 11.27 -3.19
N HIS A 42 -18.78 11.10 -2.11
CA HIS A 42 -17.62 11.93 -1.83
C HIS A 42 -16.36 11.09 -1.62
N GLN A 43 -15.23 11.56 -2.15
CA GLN A 43 -13.94 10.86 -2.06
C GLN A 43 -12.97 11.64 -1.17
N PHE A 44 -12.59 11.04 -0.05
CA PHE A 44 -11.55 11.58 0.81
C PHE A 44 -10.17 11.04 0.41
N ARG A 45 -9.15 11.91 0.42
CA ARG A 45 -7.75 11.54 0.16
C ARG A 45 -6.90 11.67 1.43
N LEU A 46 -6.31 10.55 1.82
CA LEU A 46 -5.41 10.44 2.97
C LEU A 46 -3.96 10.47 2.48
N ASN A 47 -3.15 11.35 3.08
CA ASN A 47 -1.72 11.40 2.83
C ASN A 47 -0.97 10.76 4.00
N ARG A 48 -0.01 9.89 3.67
CA ARG A 48 0.84 9.22 4.67
C ARG A 48 2.02 10.13 5.06
N ASN A 49 2.16 10.42 6.35
CA ASN A 49 3.27 11.20 6.92
C ASN A 49 4.59 10.42 6.97
N LYS A 50 4.54 9.15 7.39
CA LYS A 50 5.72 8.27 7.52
C LYS A 50 5.38 6.84 7.09
N TYR A 51 6.30 6.23 6.34
CA TYR A 51 6.10 4.92 5.69
C TYR A 51 6.29 3.71 6.62
N ARG A 52 6.67 3.95 7.89
CA ARG A 52 7.02 2.90 8.85
C ARG A 52 5.90 2.50 9.81
N ASP A 53 4.80 3.24 9.84
CA ASP A 53 3.70 2.93 10.75
C ASP A 53 2.62 2.10 10.09
N THR A 54 2.03 1.25 10.94
CA THR A 54 1.12 0.13 10.66
C THR A 54 0.38 0.14 9.33
N ASP A 55 0.34 -1.04 8.70
CA ASP A 55 -0.48 -1.36 7.52
C ASP A 55 -1.99 -1.34 7.83
N MET A 56 -2.43 -0.60 8.83
CA MET A 56 -3.81 -0.46 9.24
C MET A 56 -4.07 1.00 9.52
N VAL A 57 -5.11 1.53 8.89
CA VAL A 57 -5.63 2.87 9.10
C VAL A 57 -7.01 2.70 9.70
N ASP A 58 -7.18 3.15 10.94
CA ASP A 58 -8.51 3.28 11.53
C ASP A 58 -9.12 4.59 11.00
N VAL A 59 -10.21 4.46 10.25
CA VAL A 59 -10.93 5.57 9.64
C VAL A 59 -12.28 5.72 10.32
N LYS A 60 -12.56 6.91 10.84
CA LYS A 60 -13.87 7.27 11.40
C LYS A 60 -14.49 8.38 10.57
N LEU A 61 -15.46 8.02 9.73
CA LEU A 61 -16.26 8.96 8.96
C LEU A 61 -17.51 9.33 9.75
N LYS A 62 -17.76 10.63 9.92
CA LYS A 62 -18.98 11.14 10.52
C LYS A 62 -19.78 11.93 9.49
N VAL A 63 -21.05 11.59 9.36
CA VAL A 63 -22.01 12.30 8.52
C VAL A 63 -23.10 12.83 9.43
N SER A 64 -23.31 14.14 9.44
CA SER A 64 -24.30 14.78 10.33
C SER A 64 -25.04 15.89 9.63
N GLN A 65 -26.34 16.01 9.90
CA GLN A 65 -27.14 17.16 9.51
C GLN A 65 -27.00 18.26 10.56
N HIS A 66 -26.76 19.51 10.13
CA HIS A 66 -26.52 20.66 11.00
C HIS A 66 -27.82 21.30 11.52
N GLU A 67 -28.78 20.49 12.00
CA GLU A 67 -29.93 21.01 12.75
C GLU A 67 -30.31 20.09 13.90
N LYS A 68 -31.13 20.62 14.82
CA LYS A 68 -31.43 20.20 16.21
C LYS A 68 -31.71 18.72 16.48
N ASN A 69 -31.82 17.87 15.47
CA ASN A 69 -31.82 16.42 15.59
C ASN A 69 -30.51 15.88 15.02
N GLN A 70 -29.48 15.82 15.87
CA GLN A 70 -28.13 15.32 15.55
C GLN A 70 -28.14 13.82 15.21
N THR A 71 -28.69 13.42 14.06
CA THR A 71 -28.45 12.08 13.54
C THR A 71 -27.06 12.08 12.91
N ALA A 72 -26.06 11.73 13.73
CA ALA A 72 -24.71 11.49 13.26
C ALA A 72 -24.59 10.02 12.87
N LEU A 73 -24.47 9.72 11.58
CA LEU A 73 -24.01 8.42 11.14
C LEU A 73 -22.48 8.39 11.34
N ILE A 74 -22.02 7.53 12.24
CA ILE A 74 -20.59 7.31 12.47
C ILE A 74 -20.23 5.96 11.84
N LEU A 75 -19.47 6.00 10.77
CA LEU A 75 -18.89 4.81 10.14
C LEU A 75 -17.45 4.69 10.60
N GLN A 76 -17.16 3.62 11.35
CA GLN A 76 -15.81 3.24 11.72
C GLN A 76 -15.38 2.04 10.88
N SER A 77 -14.23 2.15 10.23
CA SER A 77 -13.67 1.07 9.45
C SER A 77 -12.17 0.96 9.69
N LYS A 78 -11.70 -0.28 9.77
CA LYS A 78 -10.26 -0.59 9.80
C LYS A 78 -9.84 -0.94 8.38
N VAL A 79 -9.08 -0.06 7.75
CA VAL A 79 -8.63 -0.25 6.37
C VAL A 79 -7.19 -0.76 6.41
N LYS A 80 -6.97 -1.98 5.93
CA LYS A 80 -5.62 -2.55 5.83
C LYS A 80 -4.91 -1.92 4.62
N ASN A 81 -3.78 -1.27 4.86
CA ASN A 81 -3.00 -0.54 3.87
C ASN A 81 -2.40 -1.49 2.82
N ILE A 82 -3.01 -1.51 1.64
CA ILE A 82 -2.55 -0.91 0.38
C ILE A 82 -1.03 -0.66 0.26
N LEU A 83 -0.19 -1.67 0.46
CA LEU A 83 1.24 -1.54 0.13
C LEU A 83 1.49 -1.36 -1.37
N LEU A 84 0.47 -1.61 -2.18
CA LEU A 84 0.54 -1.57 -3.63
C LEU A 84 -0.82 -1.12 -4.16
N SER A 85 -1.09 0.19 -4.15
CA SER A 85 -2.22 0.70 -4.94
C SER A 85 -2.03 0.27 -6.40
N PRO A 86 -3.08 0.13 -7.22
CA PRO A 86 -2.92 -0.22 -8.63
C PRO A 86 -1.89 0.68 -9.35
N GLU A 87 -1.86 1.96 -9.03
CA GLU A 87 -0.86 2.92 -9.53
C GLU A 87 0.57 2.59 -9.07
N SER A 88 0.77 2.19 -7.81
CA SER A 88 2.10 1.80 -7.30
C SER A 88 2.57 0.48 -7.91
N GLN A 89 1.64 -0.45 -8.14
CA GLN A 89 1.92 -1.70 -8.86
C GLN A 89 2.40 -1.41 -10.28
N GLU A 90 1.70 -0.52 -10.98
CA GLU A 90 2.06 -0.13 -12.34
C GLU A 90 3.43 0.57 -12.41
N ILE A 91 3.75 1.43 -11.45
CA ILE A 91 5.07 2.07 -11.37
C ILE A 91 6.18 1.03 -11.13
N LEU A 92 5.98 0.11 -10.19
CA LEU A 92 6.95 -0.95 -9.92
C LEU A 92 7.14 -1.85 -11.14
N PHE A 93 6.05 -2.25 -11.77
CA PHE A 93 6.06 -3.01 -13.01
C PHE A 93 6.90 -2.29 -14.07
N ARG A 94 6.59 -1.03 -14.37
CA ARG A 94 7.32 -0.24 -15.37
C ARG A 94 8.81 -0.09 -15.03
N GLU A 95 9.15 0.21 -13.79
CA GLU A 95 10.56 0.41 -13.37
C GLU A 95 11.38 -0.88 -13.42
N LEU A 96 10.80 -2.01 -13.02
CA LEU A 96 11.50 -3.30 -12.97
C LEU A 96 11.55 -3.96 -14.35
N HIS A 97 10.50 -3.81 -15.16
CA HIS A 97 10.45 -4.35 -16.52
C HIS A 97 11.38 -3.59 -17.48
N THR A 98 11.51 -2.28 -17.31
CA THR A 98 12.37 -1.46 -18.21
C THR A 98 13.86 -1.57 -17.86
N ASP A 99 14.20 -2.00 -16.65
CA ASP A 99 15.57 -2.01 -16.14
C ASP A 99 15.86 -3.31 -15.37
N LEU A 100 16.31 -4.32 -16.12
CA LEU A 100 16.61 -5.65 -15.57
C LEU A 100 17.66 -5.59 -14.45
N HIS A 101 18.61 -4.64 -14.51
CA HIS A 101 19.59 -4.45 -13.43
C HIS A 101 18.95 -4.03 -12.11
N LYS A 102 17.87 -3.23 -12.13
CA LYS A 102 17.12 -2.92 -10.90
C LYS A 102 16.39 -4.13 -10.35
N TYR A 103 15.80 -4.95 -11.23
CA TYR A 103 15.17 -6.20 -10.83
C TYR A 103 16.17 -7.13 -10.14
N GLU A 104 17.31 -7.39 -10.77
CA GLU A 104 18.35 -8.23 -10.18
C GLU A 104 18.88 -7.68 -8.86
N LYS A 105 19.10 -6.35 -8.80
CA LYS A 105 19.56 -5.71 -7.56
C LYS A 105 18.55 -5.90 -6.43
N LEU A 106 17.27 -5.65 -6.70
CA LEU A 106 16.20 -5.83 -5.73
C LEU A 106 16.12 -7.30 -5.26
N ARG A 107 16.23 -8.26 -6.18
CA ARG A 107 16.24 -9.69 -5.85
C ARG A 107 17.42 -10.05 -4.94
N ARG A 108 18.62 -9.52 -5.21
CA ARG A 108 19.81 -9.71 -4.35
C ARG A 108 19.63 -9.05 -2.98
N ASP A 109 19.04 -7.85 -2.94
CA ASP A 109 18.83 -7.11 -1.70
C ASP A 109 17.80 -7.83 -0.81
N ILE A 110 16.72 -8.37 -1.39
CA ILE A 110 15.75 -9.22 -0.67
C ILE A 110 16.46 -10.48 -0.17
N ALA A 111 17.20 -11.20 -1.02
CA ALA A 111 17.90 -12.42 -0.65
C ALA A 111 18.80 -12.27 0.59
N LYS A 112 19.53 -11.15 0.68
CA LYS A 112 20.42 -10.85 1.81
C LYS A 112 19.71 -10.63 3.13
N LEU A 113 18.44 -10.24 3.08
CA LEU A 113 17.66 -9.93 4.28
C LEU A 113 16.82 -11.12 4.78
N LEU A 114 16.74 -12.20 4.00
CA LEU A 114 16.01 -13.41 4.37
C LEU A 114 16.92 -14.38 5.13
N ASP A 115 16.49 -14.75 6.33
CA ASP A 115 17.05 -15.89 7.04
C ASP A 115 16.33 -17.20 6.66
N LYS A 116 16.81 -18.30 7.23
CA LYS A 116 16.27 -19.65 7.01
C LYS A 116 14.79 -19.77 7.35
N GLN A 117 14.33 -19.13 8.43
CA GLN A 117 12.94 -19.18 8.87
C GLN A 117 12.03 -18.43 7.90
N HIS A 118 12.44 -17.23 7.46
CA HIS A 118 11.73 -16.50 6.42
C HIS A 118 11.67 -17.32 5.13
N CYS A 119 12.78 -17.96 4.73
CA CYS A 119 12.81 -18.79 3.54
C CYS A 119 11.88 -19.99 3.62
N GLN A 120 11.75 -20.62 4.80
CA GLN A 120 10.83 -21.73 5.01
C GLN A 120 9.37 -21.28 4.84
N LYS A 121 9.00 -20.16 5.46
CA LYS A 121 7.63 -19.62 5.35
C LYS A 121 7.28 -19.21 3.92
N LEU A 122 8.22 -18.58 3.21
CA LEU A 122 8.05 -18.26 1.79
C LEU A 122 7.96 -19.52 0.93
N GLY A 123 8.74 -20.56 1.24
CA GLY A 123 8.65 -21.84 0.56
C GLY A 123 7.28 -22.50 0.69
N VAL A 124 6.62 -22.37 1.84
CA VAL A 124 5.22 -22.80 2.01
C VAL A 124 4.28 -21.91 1.19
N TYR A 125 4.45 -20.58 1.26
CA TYR A 125 3.61 -19.63 0.52
C TYR A 125 3.64 -19.84 -1.00
N PHE A 126 4.81 -20.15 -1.55
CA PHE A 126 5.02 -20.41 -2.98
C PHE A 126 4.83 -21.88 -3.37
N GLU A 127 4.35 -22.71 -2.45
CA GLU A 127 4.10 -24.14 -2.69
C GLU A 127 5.33 -24.85 -3.28
N LEU A 128 6.50 -24.60 -2.68
CA LEU A 128 7.74 -25.26 -3.04
C LEU A 128 7.72 -26.73 -2.61
N LYS A 129 8.28 -27.59 -3.46
CA LYS A 129 8.36 -29.03 -3.18
C LYS A 129 9.21 -29.25 -1.92
N PRO A 130 8.96 -30.31 -1.14
CA PRO A 130 9.79 -30.63 0.03
C PRO A 130 11.29 -30.73 -0.27
N ALA A 131 11.64 -31.26 -1.45
CA ALA A 131 13.03 -31.35 -1.90
C ALA A 131 13.67 -29.96 -2.14
N GLU A 132 12.92 -29.02 -2.73
CA GLU A 132 13.36 -27.64 -2.96
C GLU A 132 13.57 -26.91 -1.62
N ASN A 133 12.61 -27.06 -0.70
CA ASN A 133 12.71 -26.51 0.65
C ASN A 133 13.91 -27.09 1.40
N LYS A 134 14.19 -28.40 1.30
CA LYS A 134 15.36 -29.00 1.91
C LYS A 134 16.65 -28.37 1.39
N THR A 135 16.76 -28.21 0.07
CA THR A 135 17.91 -27.57 -0.58
C THR A 135 18.13 -26.14 -0.09
N ILE A 136 17.05 -25.35 0.04
CA ILE A 136 17.10 -23.97 0.56
C ILE A 136 17.62 -23.95 2.00
N GLN A 137 17.15 -24.86 2.85
CA GLN A 137 17.51 -24.90 4.28
C GLN A 137 18.95 -25.37 4.53
N THR A 138 19.48 -26.23 3.65
CA THR A 138 20.87 -26.70 3.72
C THR A 138 21.87 -25.74 3.09
N ALA A 139 21.43 -24.79 2.27
CA ALA A 139 22.31 -23.82 1.63
C ALA A 139 22.94 -22.84 2.64
N ALA A 140 24.20 -22.48 2.42
CA ALA A 140 24.90 -21.44 3.18
C ALA A 140 24.20 -20.08 3.03
N GLU A 141 23.78 -19.74 1.79
CA GLU A 141 23.02 -18.53 1.46
C GLU A 141 21.56 -18.87 1.13
N SER A 142 20.79 -19.29 2.14
CA SER A 142 19.39 -19.73 1.98
C SER A 142 18.50 -18.75 1.19
N GLY A 143 18.57 -17.45 1.48
CA GLY A 143 17.80 -16.42 0.75
C GLY A 143 18.15 -16.33 -0.73
N LYS A 144 19.42 -16.51 -1.09
CA LYS A 144 19.86 -16.51 -2.50
C LYS A 144 19.39 -17.77 -3.21
N MET A 145 19.44 -18.92 -2.53
CA MET A 145 18.95 -20.17 -3.08
C MET A 145 17.43 -20.13 -3.31
N LEU A 146 16.67 -19.55 -2.38
CA LEU A 146 15.23 -19.31 -2.56
C LEU A 146 14.97 -18.43 -3.78
N MET A 147 15.64 -17.27 -3.88
CA MET A 147 15.49 -16.39 -5.04
C MET A 147 15.84 -17.07 -6.36
N LYS A 148 16.78 -18.02 -6.35
CA LYS A 148 17.12 -18.83 -7.53
C LYS A 148 15.97 -19.73 -7.94
N ILE A 149 15.44 -20.53 -7.01
CA ILE A 149 14.34 -21.46 -7.27
C ILE A 149 13.06 -20.75 -7.71
N LEU A 150 12.72 -19.61 -7.06
CA LEU A 150 11.53 -18.85 -7.44
C LEU A 150 11.62 -18.28 -8.86
N ASP A 151 12.80 -17.89 -9.30
CA ASP A 151 13.05 -17.36 -10.64
C ASP A 151 13.08 -18.48 -11.69
N GLU A 152 13.72 -19.62 -11.38
CA GLU A 152 13.73 -20.81 -12.24
C GLU A 152 12.33 -21.43 -12.42
N ARG A 153 11.46 -21.29 -11.41
CA ARG A 153 10.04 -21.68 -11.49
C ARG A 153 9.13 -20.58 -12.06
N GLU A 154 9.69 -19.45 -12.48
CA GLU A 154 8.96 -18.28 -12.99
C GLU A 154 7.88 -17.75 -12.02
N LEU A 155 8.06 -18.00 -10.72
CA LEU A 155 7.17 -17.54 -9.66
C LEU A 155 7.48 -16.07 -9.30
N ILE A 156 8.70 -15.63 -9.55
CA ILE A 156 9.10 -14.23 -9.52
C ILE A 156 9.76 -13.85 -10.84
N MET A 157 9.29 -12.77 -11.42
CA MET A 157 9.78 -12.14 -12.65
C MET A 157 9.45 -10.64 -12.54
N PRO A 158 10.04 -9.74 -13.36
CA PRO A 158 9.74 -8.31 -13.27
C PRO A 158 8.24 -7.97 -13.26
N ASP A 159 7.43 -8.73 -13.99
CA ASP A 159 5.97 -8.63 -14.05
C ASP A 159 5.23 -9.29 -12.87
N ARG A 160 5.87 -10.25 -12.20
CA ARG A 160 5.31 -11.03 -11.08
C ARG A 160 5.86 -10.65 -9.70
N MET A 161 6.64 -9.57 -9.62
CA MET A 161 7.21 -9.12 -8.33
C MET A 161 6.17 -8.75 -7.28
N ILE A 162 4.92 -8.48 -7.69
CA ILE A 162 3.80 -8.29 -6.77
C ILE A 162 3.60 -9.52 -5.87
N GLY A 163 3.63 -10.73 -6.44
CA GLY A 163 3.51 -11.98 -5.68
C GLY A 163 4.61 -12.15 -4.64
N MET A 164 5.84 -11.69 -4.95
CA MET A 164 6.93 -11.64 -3.97
C MET A 164 6.59 -10.73 -2.79
N TYR A 165 6.07 -9.53 -3.04
CA TYR A 165 5.70 -8.60 -1.97
C TYR A 165 4.54 -9.11 -1.13
N GLU A 166 3.56 -9.77 -1.74
CA GLU A 166 2.46 -10.42 -1.03
C GLU A 166 2.95 -11.56 -0.14
N GLY A 167 3.88 -12.39 -0.63
CA GLY A 167 4.55 -13.40 0.18
C GLY A 167 5.30 -12.80 1.37
N LEU A 168 6.10 -11.76 1.14
CA LEU A 168 6.83 -11.05 2.22
C LEU A 168 5.89 -10.43 3.26
N LYS A 169 4.73 -9.93 2.81
CA LYS A 169 3.67 -9.43 3.68
C LYS A 169 3.02 -10.56 4.48
N ALA A 170 2.72 -11.69 3.85
CA ALA A 170 2.09 -12.85 4.49
C ALA A 170 2.96 -13.42 5.62
N ILE A 171 4.28 -13.37 5.47
CA ILE A 171 5.21 -13.83 6.50
C ILE A 171 5.56 -12.77 7.56
N HIS A 172 4.89 -11.61 7.52
CA HIS A 172 5.13 -10.46 8.41
C HIS A 172 6.58 -9.96 8.43
N PHE A 173 7.29 -10.13 7.32
CA PHE A 173 8.60 -9.52 7.16
C PHE A 173 8.40 -7.99 7.15
N LYS A 174 9.15 -7.21 7.93
CA LYS A 174 8.96 -5.75 7.97
C LYS A 174 9.91 -4.99 7.04
N ARG A 175 11.11 -5.55 6.80
CA ARG A 175 12.19 -4.88 6.06
C ARG A 175 11.95 -4.74 4.55
N TRP A 176 11.00 -5.47 3.98
CA TRP A 176 10.69 -5.33 2.55
C TRP A 176 10.00 -4.00 2.21
N GLN A 177 9.30 -3.40 3.17
CA GLN A 177 8.62 -2.12 2.95
C GLN A 177 9.63 -1.03 2.59
N ASP A 178 10.80 -1.02 3.25
CA ASP A 178 11.88 -0.09 2.97
C ASP A 178 12.45 -0.27 1.54
N LEU A 179 12.49 -1.51 1.03
CA LEU A 179 12.98 -1.81 -0.33
C LEU A 179 12.01 -1.35 -1.43
N VAL A 180 10.72 -1.65 -1.28
CA VAL A 180 9.67 -1.16 -2.20
C VAL A 180 9.63 0.35 -2.21
N TRP A 181 9.75 0.94 -1.03
CA TRP A 181 9.72 2.37 -0.84
C TRP A 181 10.83 3.09 -1.60
N SER A 182 12.07 2.57 -1.51
CA SER A 182 13.21 3.11 -2.25
C SER A 182 12.93 3.21 -3.76
N THR A 183 12.35 2.17 -4.35
CA THR A 183 12.02 2.12 -5.79
C THR A 183 10.95 3.17 -6.16
N LEU A 184 9.87 3.28 -5.38
CA LEU A 184 8.79 4.24 -5.63
C LEU A 184 9.24 5.70 -5.44
N VAL A 185 10.05 5.99 -4.42
CA VAL A 185 10.59 7.33 -4.17
C VAL A 185 11.52 7.76 -5.28
N HIS A 186 12.40 6.87 -5.75
CA HIS A 186 13.30 7.16 -6.85
C HIS A 186 12.54 7.50 -8.13
N HIS A 187 11.46 6.77 -8.45
CA HIS A 187 10.59 7.08 -9.57
C HIS A 187 9.94 8.47 -9.43
N ARG A 188 9.30 8.76 -8.28
CA ARG A 188 8.61 10.03 -8.04
C ARG A 188 9.57 11.24 -8.11
N ARG A 189 10.79 11.09 -7.58
CA ARG A 189 11.84 12.13 -7.67
C ARG A 189 12.30 12.37 -9.11
N ARG A 190 12.44 11.32 -9.93
CA ARG A 190 12.77 11.46 -11.36
C ARG A 190 11.68 12.19 -12.12
N MET A 191 10.41 11.84 -11.88
CA MET A 191 9.28 12.49 -12.54
C MET A 191 9.19 13.96 -12.16
N GLY A 192 9.31 14.32 -10.88
CA GLY A 192 9.31 15.73 -10.43
C GLY A 192 10.45 16.59 -10.99
N ARG A 193 11.62 16.00 -11.24
CA ARG A 193 12.75 16.69 -11.93
C ARG A 193 12.47 16.91 -13.41
N LYS A 194 11.80 15.97 -14.08
CA LYS A 194 11.39 16.11 -15.48
C LYS A 194 10.35 17.21 -15.67
N THR A 195 9.40 17.37 -14.73
CA THR A 195 8.38 18.43 -14.80
C THR A 195 8.96 19.82 -14.58
N ARG A 196 9.98 19.96 -13.71
CA ARG A 196 10.66 21.24 -13.47
C ARG A 196 11.60 21.69 -14.58
N ARG A 197 12.10 20.77 -15.41
CA ARG A 197 12.94 21.11 -16.58
C ARG A 197 12.14 21.44 -17.84
N LYS A 198 10.83 21.19 -17.83
CA LYS A 198 9.91 21.51 -18.93
C LYS A 198 9.09 22.79 -18.68
N ARG A 199 9.34 23.48 -17.57
CA ARG A 199 8.76 24.79 -17.26
C ARG A 199 9.85 25.85 -17.36
#